data_AF-A0A1F3KJK4-F1
#
_entry.id   AF-A0A1F3KJK4-F1
#
_cell.length_a   1.000
_cell.length_b   1.000
_cell.length_c   1.000
_cell.angle_alpha   90.00
_cell.angle_beta   90.00
_cell.angle_gamma   90.00
#
_symmetry.space_group_name_H-M   'P 1'
#
loop_
_entity.id
_entity.type
_entity.pdbx_description
1 polymer ?
#
loop_
_entity_poly.entity_id
_entity_poly.type
_entity_poly.pdbx_seq_one_letter_code
_entity_poly.pdbx_strand_id
1 'polypeptide(L)'
;MKKLFTVLSLIILFSSIFGQNRDNQFEVLIRKCSDFNSGNYRINPYLKLAIYIQTMDKNKALEILKEYAKTGKYEDQIIVVIKMFFKGKANTTLRRPLIGGAGFLGNTDYKDWPNEPIEIIDNIPFLITRGYSLGGKPEQSVNYLEYCIKNGEWSSNKYNIKKDEELKLTLKTFLSSKKWHIELSKEDKEFFENQIK
;
A
#
# COMPACT_ATOMS: atom_id res chain seq x y z
N MET A 1 -67.05 -0.61 -9.80
CA MET A 1 -66.20 -0.65 -8.59
C MET A 1 -64.75 -0.93 -9.00
N LYS A 2 -63.93 0.11 -9.20
CA LYS A 2 -62.48 -0.01 -9.41
C LYS A 2 -61.80 0.95 -8.45
N LYS A 3 -61.14 0.44 -7.41
CA LYS A 3 -60.36 1.24 -6.45
C LYS A 3 -58.96 1.43 -7.01
N LEU A 4 -58.60 2.68 -7.31
CA LEU A 4 -57.28 3.11 -7.76
C LEU A 4 -56.43 3.33 -6.49
N PHE A 5 -55.44 2.46 -6.25
CA PHE A 5 -54.46 2.66 -5.17
C PHE A 5 -53.26 3.42 -5.76
N THR A 6 -53.22 4.72 -5.52
CA THR A 6 -52.07 5.57 -5.83
C THR A 6 -51.03 5.39 -4.74
N VAL A 7 -50.01 4.56 -4.98
CA VAL A 7 -48.86 4.40 -4.10
C VAL A 7 -47.88 5.54 -4.40
N LEU A 8 -47.87 6.55 -3.53
CA LEU A 8 -46.94 7.66 -3.56
C LEU A 8 -45.60 7.19 -2.96
N SER A 9 -44.66 6.77 -3.82
CA SER A 9 -43.30 6.43 -3.40
C SER A 9 -42.52 7.70 -3.06
N LEU A 10 -42.43 8.02 -1.78
CA LEU A 10 -41.58 9.06 -1.22
C LEU A 10 -40.11 8.60 -1.31
N ILE A 11 -39.40 8.98 -2.38
CA ILE A 11 -37.96 8.74 -2.52
C ILE A 11 -37.25 9.74 -1.61
N ILE A 12 -36.85 9.28 -0.43
CA ILE A 12 -36.05 10.09 0.48
C ILE A 12 -34.61 10.14 -0.05
N LEU A 13 -34.19 11.29 -0.56
CA LEU A 13 -32.81 11.61 -0.93
C LEU A 13 -31.94 11.73 0.33
N PHE A 14 -31.58 10.59 0.94
CA PHE A 14 -30.50 10.51 1.94
C PHE A 14 -29.15 10.38 1.24
N SER A 15 -28.65 11.46 0.65
CA SER A 15 -27.25 11.56 0.23
C SER A 15 -26.86 13.02 0.44
N SER A 16 -26.03 13.37 1.42
CA SER A 16 -24.59 13.46 1.15
C SER A 16 -23.72 13.87 2.36
N ILE A 17 -24.25 13.95 3.59
CA ILE A 17 -23.48 14.55 4.70
C ILE A 17 -22.43 13.58 5.29
N PHE A 18 -22.58 12.27 5.13
CA PHE A 18 -21.61 11.28 5.66
C PHE A 18 -20.34 11.09 4.79
N GLY A 19 -20.28 11.70 3.60
CA GLY A 19 -19.14 11.57 2.67
C GLY A 19 -17.94 12.42 3.08
N GLN A 20 -18.15 13.73 3.26
CA GLN A 20 -17.05 14.72 3.34
C GLN A 20 -16.07 14.52 4.52
N ASN A 21 -16.53 13.97 5.65
CA ASN A 21 -15.67 13.85 6.84
C ASN A 21 -14.69 12.67 6.78
N ARG A 22 -14.99 11.62 5.99
CA ARG A 22 -14.09 10.46 5.89
C ARG A 22 -12.95 10.71 4.91
N ASP A 23 -13.20 11.42 3.82
CA ASP A 23 -12.19 11.71 2.80
C ASP A 23 -11.02 12.50 3.39
N ASN A 24 -11.30 13.37 4.36
CA ASN A 24 -10.28 14.10 5.11
C ASN A 24 -9.32 13.18 5.90
N GLN A 25 -9.83 12.11 6.51
CA GLN A 25 -8.99 11.22 7.31
C GLN A 25 -7.98 10.45 6.45
N PHE A 26 -8.37 10.04 5.23
CA PHE A 26 -7.43 9.41 4.29
C PHE A 26 -6.29 10.38 3.95
N GLU A 27 -6.62 11.61 3.55
CA GLU A 27 -5.63 12.65 3.22
C GLU A 27 -4.67 12.91 4.38
N VAL A 28 -5.21 13.06 5.59
CA VAL A 28 -4.41 13.30 6.81
C VAL A 28 -3.43 12.16 7.08
N LEU A 29 -3.81 10.91 6.80
CA LEU A 29 -2.97 9.74 7.02
C LEU A 29 -1.95 9.54 5.90
N ILE A 30 -2.34 9.66 4.63
CA ILE A 30 -1.42 9.47 3.50
C ILE A 30 -0.35 10.56 3.45
N ARG A 31 -0.65 11.79 3.85
CA ARG A 31 0.34 12.87 4.00
C ARG A 31 1.46 12.58 5.00
N LYS A 32 1.24 11.67 5.94
CA LYS A 32 2.25 11.23 6.91
C LYS A 32 3.12 10.08 6.37
N CYS A 33 2.74 9.50 5.24
CA CYS A 33 3.48 8.45 4.57
C CYS A 33 4.53 9.08 3.65
N SER A 34 5.81 8.78 3.89
CA SER A 34 6.88 9.22 3.01
C SER A 34 6.89 8.38 1.74
N ASP A 35 7.22 8.99 0.60
CA ASP A 35 7.48 8.26 -0.63
C ASP A 35 8.72 7.36 -0.49
N PHE A 36 8.84 6.36 -1.38
CA PHE A 36 9.94 5.39 -1.35
C PHE A 36 11.26 5.91 -1.93
N ASN A 37 11.31 7.15 -2.43
CA ASN A 37 12.53 7.79 -2.95
C ASN A 37 13.16 8.79 -1.96
N SER A 38 12.43 9.19 -0.92
CA SER A 38 12.82 10.24 0.03
C SER A 38 13.91 9.86 1.02
N GLY A 39 14.22 8.57 1.17
CA GLY A 39 15.07 8.04 2.25
C GLY A 39 14.44 8.12 3.65
N ASN A 40 13.21 8.65 3.77
CA ASN A 40 12.51 8.87 5.04
C ASN A 40 11.30 7.94 5.23
N TYR A 41 11.27 6.80 4.55
CA TYR A 41 10.23 5.80 4.71
C TYR A 41 10.12 5.34 6.17
N ARG A 42 8.88 5.27 6.69
CA ARG A 42 8.56 4.81 8.05
C ARG A 42 7.37 3.86 8.01
N ILE A 43 7.46 2.76 8.73
CA ILE A 43 6.44 1.70 8.75
C ILE A 43 5.13 2.16 9.40
N ASN A 44 5.24 2.85 10.54
CA ASN A 44 4.07 3.18 11.37
C ASN A 44 3.01 4.04 10.66
N PRO A 45 3.36 5.09 9.88
CA PRO A 45 2.40 5.81 9.05
C PRO A 45 1.62 4.91 8.08
N TYR A 46 2.31 3.99 7.38
CA TYR A 46 1.66 3.05 6.45
C TYR A 46 0.75 2.05 7.18
N LEU A 47 1.15 1.54 8.35
CA LEU A 47 0.29 0.68 9.17
C LEU A 47 -0.99 1.41 9.62
N LYS A 48 -0.87 2.68 10.05
CA LYS A 48 -2.04 3.50 10.44
C LYS A 48 -2.99 3.71 9.27
N LEU A 49 -2.46 4.01 8.08
CA LEU A 49 -3.25 4.16 6.87
C LEU A 49 -3.94 2.85 6.47
N ALA A 50 -3.23 1.73 6.51
CA ALA A 50 -3.78 0.42 6.20
C ALA A 50 -4.89 0.01 7.18
N ILE A 51 -4.71 0.22 8.48
CA ILE A 51 -5.75 -0.03 9.49
C ILE A 51 -7.00 0.79 9.20
N TYR A 52 -6.83 2.08 8.89
CA TYR A 52 -7.96 2.96 8.53
C TYR A 52 -8.70 2.45 7.29
N ILE A 53 -8.00 2.07 6.23
CA ILE A 53 -8.60 1.49 5.02
C ILE A 53 -9.38 0.19 5.38
N GLN A 54 -8.86 -0.62 6.29
CA GLN A 54 -9.51 -1.87 6.75
C GLN A 54 -10.77 -1.65 7.61
N THR A 55 -11.03 -0.43 8.07
CA THR A 55 -12.30 -0.09 8.74
C THR A 55 -13.46 0.05 7.74
N MET A 56 -13.16 0.11 6.44
CA MET A 56 -14.15 0.21 5.36
C MET A 56 -14.45 -1.16 4.78
N ASP A 57 -15.61 -1.31 4.16
CA ASP A 57 -15.82 -2.42 3.24
C ASP A 57 -14.90 -2.27 2.02
N LYS A 58 -14.63 -3.40 1.35
CA LYS A 58 -13.70 -3.46 0.22
C LYS A 58 -14.07 -2.50 -0.90
N ASN A 59 -15.35 -2.30 -1.21
CA ASN A 59 -15.75 -1.46 -2.34
C ASN A 59 -15.44 0.01 -2.04
N LYS A 60 -15.77 0.45 -0.82
CA LYS A 60 -15.44 1.81 -0.36
C LYS A 60 -13.92 2.06 -0.28
N ALA A 61 -13.16 1.07 0.19
CA ALA A 61 -11.70 1.15 0.18
C ALA A 61 -11.13 1.31 -1.25
N LEU A 62 -11.68 0.58 -2.23
CA LEU A 62 -11.26 0.72 -3.63
C LEU A 62 -11.67 2.06 -4.23
N GLU A 63 -12.85 2.57 -3.89
CA GLU A 63 -13.32 3.89 -4.32
C GLU A 63 -12.38 4.99 -3.85
N ILE A 64 -12.04 5.03 -2.55
CA ILE A 64 -11.16 6.05 -1.99
C ILE A 64 -9.74 5.96 -2.59
N LEU A 65 -9.20 4.74 -2.76
CA LEU A 65 -7.90 4.55 -3.40
C LEU A 65 -7.91 5.05 -4.85
N LYS A 66 -8.99 4.78 -5.59
CA LYS A 66 -9.13 5.22 -6.98
C LYS A 66 -9.29 6.74 -7.08
N GLU A 67 -10.03 7.36 -6.17
CA GLU A 67 -10.18 8.81 -6.12
C GLU A 67 -8.82 9.49 -5.91
N TYR A 68 -8.08 9.10 -4.88
CA TYR A 68 -6.77 9.68 -4.59
C TYR A 68 -5.74 9.39 -5.68
N ALA A 69 -5.73 8.18 -6.24
CA ALA A 69 -4.81 7.83 -7.33
C ALA A 69 -5.03 8.69 -8.59
N LYS A 70 -6.27 9.11 -8.87
CA LYS A 70 -6.58 10.00 -9.99
C LYS A 70 -6.06 11.42 -9.81
N THR A 71 -5.78 11.86 -8.58
CA THR A 71 -5.29 13.21 -8.32
C THR A 71 -3.84 13.42 -8.77
N GLY A 72 -3.09 12.34 -8.97
CA GLY A 72 -1.65 12.38 -9.24
C GLY A 72 -0.80 12.85 -8.04
N LYS A 73 -1.42 13.03 -6.87
CA LYS A 73 -0.72 13.26 -5.60
C LYS A 73 -0.39 11.91 -4.96
N TYR A 74 0.71 11.87 -4.22
CA TYR A 74 1.11 10.71 -3.43
C TYR A 74 1.33 9.43 -4.27
N GLU A 75 1.74 9.56 -5.53
CA GLU A 75 1.88 8.42 -6.46
C GLU A 75 2.66 7.24 -5.84
N ASP A 76 3.81 7.53 -5.24
CA ASP A 76 4.67 6.53 -4.61
C ASP A 76 4.02 5.89 -3.38
N GLN A 77 3.37 6.69 -2.52
CA GLN A 77 2.66 6.21 -1.34
C GLN A 77 1.49 5.32 -1.72
N ILE A 78 0.71 5.71 -2.73
CA ILE A 78 -0.44 4.92 -3.20
C ILE A 78 0.05 3.59 -3.76
N ILE A 79 1.16 3.55 -4.49
CA ILE A 79 1.76 2.29 -4.96
C ILE A 79 2.09 1.37 -3.78
N VAL A 80 2.73 1.87 -2.72
CA VAL A 80 3.00 1.08 -1.51
C VAL A 80 1.71 0.52 -0.91
N VAL A 81 0.69 1.37 -0.76
CA VAL A 81 -0.61 0.94 -0.22
C VAL A 81 -1.27 -0.13 -1.10
N ILE A 82 -1.21 0.01 -2.43
CA ILE A 82 -1.69 -1.01 -3.37
C ILE A 82 -0.98 -2.34 -3.11
N LYS A 83 0.35 -2.33 -2.98
CA LYS A 83 1.14 -3.55 -2.71
C LYS A 83 0.85 -4.16 -1.33
N MET A 84 0.38 -3.37 -0.35
CA MET A 84 -0.12 -3.89 0.92
C MET A 84 -1.46 -4.63 0.79
N PHE A 85 -2.33 -4.22 -0.15
CA PHE A 85 -3.70 -4.73 -0.26
C PHE A 85 -3.93 -5.70 -1.41
N PHE A 86 -2.98 -5.88 -2.31
CA PHE A 86 -3.12 -6.78 -3.46
C PHE A 86 -2.03 -7.83 -3.50
N LYS A 87 -2.44 -9.05 -3.86
CA LYS A 87 -1.54 -10.16 -4.22
C LYS A 87 -2.02 -10.79 -5.53
N GLY A 88 -1.18 -11.62 -6.16
CA GLY A 88 -1.61 -12.33 -7.37
C GLY A 88 -2.63 -13.42 -7.06
N LYS A 89 -3.48 -13.74 -8.04
CA LYS A 89 -4.49 -14.80 -7.95
C LYS A 89 -3.84 -16.17 -8.03
N ALA A 90 -4.34 -17.17 -7.30
CA ALA A 90 -3.97 -18.58 -7.48
C ALA A 90 -2.44 -18.83 -7.56
N ASN A 91 -1.67 -18.23 -6.63
CA ASN A 91 -0.21 -18.31 -6.56
C ASN A 91 0.55 -17.66 -7.72
N THR A 92 -0.09 -16.81 -8.51
CA THR A 92 0.61 -15.94 -9.45
C THR A 92 1.26 -14.75 -8.75
N THR A 93 2.25 -14.15 -9.41
CA THR A 93 2.86 -12.89 -8.99
C THR A 93 2.22 -11.75 -9.77
N LEU A 94 1.82 -10.68 -9.09
CA LEU A 94 1.43 -9.45 -9.77
C LEU A 94 2.65 -8.85 -10.44
N ARG A 95 2.49 -8.30 -11.65
CA ARG A 95 3.58 -7.54 -12.26
C ARG A 95 3.97 -6.39 -11.32
N ARG A 96 5.23 -5.99 -11.43
CA ARG A 96 5.75 -4.77 -10.84
C ARG A 96 5.10 -3.48 -11.39
N PRO A 97 5.00 -2.40 -10.59
CA PRO A 97 4.68 -1.10 -11.14
C PRO A 97 5.82 -0.62 -12.05
N LEU A 98 5.49 0.03 -13.16
CA LEU A 98 6.47 0.50 -14.16
C LEU A 98 7.04 1.87 -13.76
N ILE A 99 7.77 1.91 -12.65
CA ILE A 99 8.31 3.12 -12.01
C ILE A 99 9.84 3.27 -12.10
N GLY A 100 10.49 2.47 -12.95
CA GLY A 100 11.95 2.53 -13.20
C GLY A 100 12.73 1.31 -12.69
N GLY A 101 14.06 1.39 -12.79
CA GLY A 101 15.00 0.41 -12.23
C GLY A 101 15.20 0.65 -10.74
N ALA A 102 15.08 -0.39 -9.93
CA ALA A 102 15.15 -0.32 -8.47
C ALA A 102 16.61 -0.50 -8.02
N GLY A 103 17.05 0.31 -7.06
CA GLY A 103 18.30 0.07 -6.34
C GLY A 103 18.08 -0.91 -5.18
N PHE A 104 18.35 -2.20 -5.39
CA PHE A 104 18.24 -3.24 -4.36
C PHE A 104 19.47 -3.32 -3.45
N LEU A 105 19.30 -4.02 -2.33
CA LEU A 105 20.30 -4.20 -1.26
C LEU A 105 20.80 -5.64 -1.21
N GLY A 106 21.97 -5.90 -0.62
CA GLY A 106 22.44 -7.27 -0.40
C GLY A 106 22.58 -8.13 -1.67
N ASN A 107 22.94 -7.49 -2.81
CA ASN A 107 23.08 -8.12 -4.13
C ASN A 107 21.83 -8.87 -4.62
N THR A 108 20.65 -8.46 -4.15
CA THR A 108 19.37 -9.04 -4.57
C THR A 108 18.82 -8.35 -5.82
N ASP A 109 17.84 -8.97 -6.45
CA ASP A 109 17.15 -8.43 -7.63
C ASP A 109 15.63 -8.67 -7.59
N TYR A 110 14.95 -8.38 -8.70
CA TYR A 110 13.49 -8.54 -8.81
C TYR A 110 12.96 -9.95 -8.52
N LYS A 111 13.74 -11.00 -8.78
CA LYS A 111 13.32 -12.39 -8.55
C LYS A 111 13.25 -12.73 -7.05
N ASP A 112 14.05 -12.05 -6.24
CA ASP A 112 14.09 -12.24 -4.78
C ASP A 112 12.91 -11.50 -4.10
N TRP A 113 12.42 -10.46 -4.76
CA TRP A 113 11.47 -9.49 -4.24
C TRP A 113 10.26 -9.26 -5.16
N PRO A 114 9.38 -10.25 -5.33
CA PRO A 114 8.21 -10.14 -6.21
C PRO A 114 7.18 -9.07 -5.77
N ASN A 115 7.32 -8.54 -4.55
CA ASN A 115 6.40 -7.58 -3.95
C ASN A 115 6.95 -6.15 -3.86
N GLU A 116 8.06 -5.84 -4.53
CA GLU A 116 8.60 -4.47 -4.61
C GLU A 116 7.54 -3.35 -4.79
N PRO A 117 7.76 -2.15 -4.22
CA PRO A 117 8.95 -1.69 -3.49
C PRO A 117 9.07 -2.22 -2.05
N ILE A 118 8.11 -3.02 -1.57
CA ILE A 118 8.07 -3.50 -0.18
C ILE A 118 8.19 -5.02 -0.08
N GLU A 119 8.57 -5.51 1.09
CA GLU A 119 8.32 -6.89 1.51
C GLU A 119 7.46 -6.87 2.77
N ILE A 120 6.44 -7.72 2.83
CA ILE A 120 5.53 -7.81 3.97
C ILE A 120 5.89 -9.04 4.79
N ILE A 121 6.39 -8.81 6.01
CA ILE A 121 6.74 -9.88 6.96
C ILE A 121 5.93 -9.64 8.22
N ASP A 122 5.15 -10.63 8.66
CA ASP A 122 4.28 -10.51 9.85
C ASP A 122 3.36 -9.28 9.84
N ASN A 123 2.86 -8.94 8.64
CA ASN A 123 2.07 -7.76 8.33
C ASN A 123 2.81 -6.41 8.51
N ILE A 124 4.14 -6.39 8.41
CA ILE A 124 4.98 -5.18 8.45
C ILE A 124 5.58 -4.92 7.06
N PRO A 125 5.28 -3.77 6.42
CA PRO A 125 5.76 -3.45 5.07
C PRO A 125 7.15 -2.79 5.12
N PHE A 126 8.22 -3.58 5.01
CA PHE A 126 9.58 -3.05 4.90
C PHE A 126 9.83 -2.55 3.47
N LEU A 127 10.35 -1.33 3.32
CA LEU A 127 10.85 -0.84 2.04
C LEU A 127 12.17 -1.53 1.74
N ILE A 128 12.27 -2.17 0.58
CA ILE A 128 13.43 -3.03 0.20
C ILE A 128 14.29 -2.43 -0.92
N THR A 129 13.99 -1.20 -1.33
CA THR A 129 14.70 -0.47 -2.38
C THR A 129 15.21 0.87 -1.85
N ARG A 130 16.40 1.31 -2.30
CA ARG A 130 16.96 2.65 -2.00
C ARG A 130 16.44 3.76 -2.93
N GLY A 131 15.50 3.44 -3.81
CA GLY A 131 14.92 4.35 -4.77
C GLY A 131 14.93 3.76 -6.18
N TYR A 132 14.50 4.59 -7.12
CA TYR A 132 14.31 4.20 -8.51
C TYR A 132 15.04 5.14 -9.47
N SER A 133 15.59 4.59 -10.54
CA SER A 133 16.14 5.33 -11.68
C SER A 133 15.28 5.09 -12.91
N LEU A 134 14.83 6.15 -13.58
CA LEU A 134 13.93 6.06 -14.72
C LEU A 134 14.33 7.02 -15.84
N GLY A 135 14.37 6.51 -17.08
CA GLY A 135 14.33 7.34 -18.28
C GLY A 135 12.90 7.40 -18.80
N GLY A 136 12.21 8.54 -18.59
CA GLY A 136 10.84 8.75 -19.06
C GLY A 136 9.83 9.02 -17.95
N LYS A 137 8.53 8.81 -18.25
CA LYS A 137 7.43 9.07 -17.31
C LYS A 137 7.08 7.77 -16.54
N PRO A 138 7.03 7.80 -15.19
CA PRO A 138 6.65 6.63 -14.42
C PRO A 138 5.16 6.29 -14.64
N GLU A 139 4.81 5.02 -14.46
CA GLU A 139 3.42 4.59 -14.40
C GLU A 139 2.68 5.31 -13.26
N GLN A 140 1.50 5.84 -13.56
CA GLN A 140 0.63 6.44 -12.55
C GLN A 140 0.02 5.37 -11.67
N SER A 141 -0.11 5.65 -10.38
CA SER A 141 -0.69 4.76 -9.36
C SER A 141 -2.09 4.30 -9.71
N VAL A 142 -2.91 5.14 -10.38
CA VAL A 142 -4.25 4.76 -10.84
C VAL A 142 -4.22 3.62 -11.86
N ASN A 143 -3.26 3.63 -12.78
CA ASN A 143 -3.11 2.58 -13.79
C ASN A 143 -2.65 1.27 -13.13
N TYR A 144 -1.76 1.37 -12.14
CA TYR A 144 -1.32 0.22 -11.38
C TYR A 144 -2.44 -0.36 -10.51
N LEU A 145 -3.25 0.49 -9.86
CA LEU A 145 -4.43 0.07 -9.10
C LEU A 145 -5.42 -0.69 -9.99
N GLU A 146 -5.74 -0.14 -11.16
CA GLU A 146 -6.67 -0.78 -12.11
C GLU A 146 -6.13 -2.14 -12.60
N TYR A 147 -4.82 -2.22 -12.85
CA TYR A 147 -4.17 -3.49 -13.14
C TYR A 147 -4.33 -4.49 -11.98
N CYS A 148 -4.10 -4.08 -10.74
CA CYS A 148 -4.22 -4.93 -9.55
C CYS A 148 -5.67 -5.37 -9.30
N ILE A 149 -6.67 -4.51 -9.51
CA ILE A 149 -8.09 -4.87 -9.44
C ILE A 149 -8.42 -5.96 -10.46
N LYS A 150 -7.91 -5.83 -11.69
CA LYS A 150 -8.19 -6.78 -12.77
C LYS A 150 -7.48 -8.13 -12.57
N ASN A 151 -6.20 -8.10 -12.19
CA ASN A 151 -5.32 -9.27 -12.24
C ASN A 151 -5.01 -9.87 -10.87
N GLY A 152 -5.22 -9.12 -9.79
CA GLY A 152 -4.95 -9.53 -8.41
C GLY A 152 -6.18 -9.92 -7.63
N GLU A 153 -5.93 -10.29 -6.38
CA GLU A 153 -6.94 -10.47 -5.35
C GLU A 153 -6.61 -9.59 -4.14
N TRP A 154 -7.66 -9.18 -3.45
CA TRP A 154 -7.52 -8.39 -2.23
C TRP A 154 -6.92 -9.26 -1.13
N SER A 155 -5.85 -8.78 -0.50
CA SER A 155 -5.14 -9.51 0.54
C SER A 155 -6.03 -9.71 1.77
N SER A 156 -5.90 -10.88 2.39
CA SER A 156 -6.53 -11.20 3.68
C SER A 156 -5.71 -10.72 4.88
N ASN A 157 -4.54 -10.12 4.65
CA ASN A 157 -3.68 -9.58 5.71
C ASN A 157 -4.47 -8.66 6.63
N LYS A 158 -4.19 -8.73 7.93
CA LYS A 158 -4.79 -7.86 8.94
C LYS A 158 -3.68 -7.01 9.53
N TYR A 159 -3.78 -5.71 9.31
CA TYR A 159 -2.78 -4.77 9.80
C TYR A 159 -3.15 -4.33 11.21
N ASN A 160 -2.15 -4.19 12.06
CA ASN A 160 -2.28 -3.68 13.42
C ASN A 160 -1.06 -2.82 13.75
N ILE A 161 -1.20 -1.89 14.70
CA ILE A 161 -0.04 -1.19 15.23
C ILE A 161 0.82 -2.19 15.97
N LYS A 162 2.10 -2.19 15.67
CA LYS A 162 3.10 -3.06 16.27
C LYS A 162 3.80 -2.31 17.40
N LYS A 163 4.11 -3.03 18.48
CA LYS A 163 5.00 -2.53 19.52
C LYS A 163 6.44 -2.49 19.00
N ASP A 164 7.27 -1.67 19.63
CA ASP A 164 8.67 -1.52 19.24
C ASP A 164 9.43 -2.85 19.32
N GLU A 165 9.11 -3.70 20.29
CA GLU A 165 9.71 -5.04 20.43
C GLU A 165 9.33 -5.96 19.26
N GLU A 166 8.09 -5.88 18.78
CA GLU A 166 7.63 -6.65 17.62
C GLU A 166 8.31 -6.17 16.33
N LEU A 167 8.45 -4.86 16.15
CA LEU A 167 9.16 -4.28 15.01
C LEU A 167 10.63 -4.70 14.99
N LYS A 168 11.32 -4.60 16.14
CA LYS A 168 12.73 -5.03 16.28
C LYS A 168 12.91 -6.52 16.04
N LEU A 169 12.01 -7.36 16.56
CA LEU A 169 12.05 -8.80 16.34
C LEU A 169 11.84 -9.15 14.86
N THR A 170 10.84 -8.55 14.21
CA THR A 170 10.55 -8.78 12.80
C THR A 170 11.69 -8.29 11.92
N LEU A 171 12.27 -7.13 12.24
CA LEU A 171 13.45 -6.60 11.56
C LEU A 171 14.63 -7.57 11.69
N LYS A 172 14.90 -8.10 12.89
CA LYS A 172 15.97 -9.09 13.08
C LYS A 172 15.77 -10.32 12.21
N THR A 173 14.55 -10.87 12.18
CA THR A 173 14.18 -11.98 11.30
C THR A 173 14.40 -11.63 9.82
N PHE A 174 14.00 -10.43 9.40
CA PHE A 174 14.16 -9.96 8.03
C PHE A 174 15.62 -9.82 7.61
N LEU A 175 16.46 -9.21 8.47
CA LEU A 175 17.90 -9.06 8.22
C LEU A 175 18.64 -10.40 8.20
N SER A 176 18.07 -11.44 8.82
CA SER A 176 18.63 -12.80 8.85
C SER A 176 18.10 -13.69 7.71
N SER A 177 17.29 -13.12 6.80
CA SER A 177 16.68 -13.85 5.70
C SER A 177 17.72 -14.40 4.72
N LYS A 178 17.52 -15.64 4.26
CA LYS A 178 18.32 -16.26 3.18
C LYS A 178 18.07 -15.64 1.80
N LYS A 179 17.12 -14.70 1.68
CA LYS A 179 16.90 -13.95 0.44
C LYS A 179 18.07 -13.03 0.10
N TRP A 180 18.81 -12.55 1.11
CA TRP A 180 20.02 -11.76 0.89
C TRP A 180 21.12 -12.66 0.31
N HIS A 181 21.71 -12.27 -0.82
CA HIS A 181 22.75 -13.07 -1.47
C HIS A 181 24.13 -12.84 -0.83
N ILE A 182 24.31 -11.69 -0.17
CA ILE A 182 25.48 -11.35 0.62
C ILE A 182 25.07 -10.78 1.98
N GLU A 183 26.00 -10.71 2.93
CA GLU A 183 25.76 -10.02 4.19
C GLU A 183 25.51 -8.52 3.93
N LEU A 184 24.45 -7.99 4.54
CA LEU A 184 24.12 -6.57 4.49
C LEU A 184 25.20 -5.73 5.18
N SER A 185 25.59 -4.63 4.55
CA SER A 185 26.53 -3.65 5.13
C SER A 185 25.92 -2.98 6.37
N LYS A 186 26.73 -2.21 7.08
CA LYS A 186 26.26 -1.40 8.21
C LYS A 186 25.20 -0.38 7.76
N GLU A 187 25.44 0.29 6.64
CA GLU A 187 24.54 1.30 6.06
C GLU A 187 23.21 0.68 5.58
N ASP A 188 23.23 -0.56 5.11
CA ASP A 188 22.03 -1.31 4.76
C ASP A 188 21.21 -1.68 5.99
N LYS A 189 21.85 -2.14 7.05
CA LYS A 189 21.19 -2.42 8.34
C LYS A 189 20.59 -1.14 8.92
N GLU A 190 21.34 -0.04 8.94
CA GLU A 190 20.85 1.28 9.39
C GLU A 190 19.67 1.79 8.55
N PHE A 191 19.66 1.53 7.24
CA PHE A 191 18.53 1.87 6.38
C PHE A 191 17.23 1.21 6.85
N PHE A 192 17.26 -0.08 7.19
CA PHE A 192 16.08 -0.77 7.70
C PHE A 192 15.73 -0.39 9.15
N GLU A 193 16.72 -0.20 10.01
CA GLU A 193 16.50 0.27 11.38
C GLU A 193 15.81 1.64 11.41
N ASN A 194 16.13 2.52 10.47
CA ASN A 194 15.47 3.82 10.37
C ASN A 194 13.99 3.70 10.01
N GLN A 195 13.52 2.61 9.39
CA GLN A 195 12.11 2.46 9.02
C GLN A 195 11.20 2.16 10.22
N ILE A 196 11.76 1.63 11.32
CA ILE A 196 11.04 1.26 12.54
C ILE A 196 11.14 2.31 13.67
N LYS A 197 11.80 3.44 13.42
CA LYS A 197 11.86 4.60 14.34
C LYS A 197 10.64 5.49 14.17
#